data_AF-A0A2S4MJ33-F1
#
_entry.id   AF-A0A2S4MJ33-F1
#
_cell.length_a   1.000
_cell.length_b   1.000
_cell.length_c   1.000
_cell.angle_alpha   90.00
_cell.angle_beta   90.00
_cell.angle_gamma   90.00
#
_symmetry.space_group_name_H-M   'P 1'
#
loop_
_entity.id
_entity.type
_entity.pdbx_description
1 polymer ?
#
loop_
_entity_poly.entity_id
_entity_poly.type
_entity_poly.pdbx_seq_one_letter_code
_entity_poly.pdbx_strand_id
1 'polypeptide(L)'
;MTSLSRIALGVFAAACCVASASALAQPYDPSAPMTRAQVRADLAEWRAAGYDPLDWIDYPENAQRAGAIVAARRAAHGAGGMSQPMQ
;
A
#
# COMPACT_ATOMS: atom_id res chain seq x y z
N MET A 1 -0.28 0.83 38.59
CA MET A 1 0.64 0.26 37.56
C MET A 1 -0.07 0.02 36.22
N THR A 2 -0.91 0.96 35.77
CA THR A 2 -1.75 0.83 34.56
C THR A 2 -1.32 1.80 33.46
N SER A 3 -0.78 2.98 33.83
CA SER A 3 -0.34 4.00 32.88
C SER A 3 0.94 3.60 32.11
N LEU A 4 1.89 2.93 32.77
CA LEU A 4 3.13 2.44 32.14
C LEU A 4 2.87 1.37 31.09
N SER A 5 1.91 0.48 31.33
CA SER A 5 1.52 -0.59 30.39
C SER A 5 0.81 -0.03 29.14
N ARG A 6 0.01 1.03 29.30
CA ARG A 6 -0.64 1.73 28.17
C ARG A 6 0.35 2.48 27.29
N ILE A 7 1.35 3.12 27.89
CA ILE A 7 2.41 3.81 27.15
C ILE A 7 3.29 2.78 26.41
N ALA A 8 3.66 1.68 27.08
CA ALA A 8 4.43 0.60 26.44
C ALA A 8 3.67 -0.06 25.28
N LEU A 9 2.36 -0.29 25.44
CA LEU A 9 1.49 -0.83 24.38
C LEU A 9 1.34 0.15 23.20
N GLY A 10 1.22 1.45 23.48
CA GLY A 10 1.15 2.49 22.45
C GLY A 10 2.44 2.61 21.63
N VAL A 11 3.60 2.54 22.29
CA VAL A 11 4.92 2.57 21.61
C VAL A 11 5.13 1.30 20.76
N PHE A 12 4.69 0.13 21.24
CA PHE A 12 4.79 -1.12 20.49
C PHE A 12 3.87 -1.15 19.25
N ALA A 13 2.65 -0.62 19.37
CA ALA A 13 1.72 -0.50 18.24
C ALA A 13 2.25 0.45 17.15
N ALA A 14 2.86 1.58 17.55
CA ALA A 14 3.48 2.50 16.60
C ALA A 14 4.66 1.89 15.84
N ALA A 15 5.50 1.08 16.49
CA ALA A 15 6.63 0.41 15.85
C ALA A 15 6.21 -0.66 14.81
N CYS A 16 5.10 -1.37 15.06
CA CYS A 16 4.57 -2.37 14.10
C CYS A 16 4.03 -1.73 12.82
N CYS A 17 3.49 -0.50 12.88
CA CYS A 17 3.00 0.21 11.70
C CYS A 17 4.14 0.71 10.78
N VAL A 18 5.30 1.05 11.34
CA VAL A 18 6.43 1.60 10.57
C VAL A 18 7.10 0.54 9.68
N ALA A 19 7.13 -0.73 10.11
CA ALA A 19 7.67 -1.84 9.32
C ALA A 19 6.88 -2.10 8.02
N SER A 20 5.61 -1.69 7.97
CA SER A 20 4.77 -1.80 6.76
C SER A 20 4.94 -0.62 5.81
N ALA A 21 5.40 0.53 6.30
CA ALA A 21 5.53 1.75 5.51
C ALA A 21 6.73 1.71 4.54
N SER A 22 7.81 1.00 4.88
CA SER A 22 9.00 0.92 4.02
C SER A 22 8.76 0.16 2.72
N ALA A 23 7.84 -0.81 2.72
CA ALA A 23 7.42 -1.52 1.51
C ALA A 23 6.51 -0.67 0.61
N LEU A 24 5.78 0.29 1.19
CA LEU A 24 4.82 1.16 0.49
C LEU A 24 5.46 2.44 -0.08
N ALA A 25 6.69 2.77 0.34
CA ALA A 25 7.40 3.99 -0.07
C ALA A 25 8.50 3.75 -1.13
N GLN A 26 8.64 2.53 -1.64
CA GLN A 26 9.62 2.26 -2.70
C GLN A 26 9.15 2.90 -4.02
N PRO A 27 10.03 3.62 -4.75
CA PRO A 27 9.75 4.04 -6.11
C PRO A 27 9.31 2.83 -6.95
N TYR A 28 8.20 2.96 -7.68
CA TYR A 28 7.75 1.93 -8.60
C TYR A 28 8.69 1.91 -9.82
N ASP A 29 9.70 1.04 -9.77
CA ASP A 29 10.49 0.67 -10.93
C ASP A 29 9.88 -0.60 -11.56
N PRO A 30 9.27 -0.52 -12.75
CA PRO A 30 8.68 -1.67 -13.42
C PRO A 30 9.72 -2.76 -13.79
N SER A 31 11.01 -2.46 -13.71
CA SER A 31 12.11 -3.39 -13.99
C SER A 31 12.73 -3.99 -12.73
N ALA A 32 12.39 -3.49 -11.54
CA ALA A 32 12.93 -4.01 -10.29
C ALA A 32 12.19 -5.27 -9.83
N PRO A 33 12.90 -6.32 -9.38
CA PRO A 33 12.25 -7.51 -8.84
C PRO A 33 11.51 -7.18 -7.55
N MET A 34 10.22 -7.52 -7.49
CA MET A 34 9.41 -7.36 -6.28
C MET A 34 9.62 -8.51 -5.31
N THR A 35 9.69 -8.19 -4.02
CA THR A 35 9.63 -9.19 -2.95
C THR A 35 8.23 -9.81 -2.88
N ARG A 36 8.12 -11.03 -2.32
CA ARG A 36 6.83 -11.67 -2.13
C ARG A 36 5.88 -10.86 -1.24
N ALA A 37 6.42 -10.11 -0.28
CA ALA A 37 5.65 -9.23 0.58
C ALA A 37 5.04 -8.06 -0.22
N GLN A 38 5.83 -7.41 -1.08
CA GLN A 38 5.36 -6.34 -1.96
C GLN A 38 4.29 -6.83 -2.93
N VAL A 39 4.47 -7.98 -3.58
CA VAL A 39 3.45 -8.55 -4.48
C VAL A 39 2.11 -8.78 -3.76
N ARG A 40 2.14 -9.23 -2.50
CA ARG A 40 0.92 -9.41 -1.70
C ARG A 40 0.26 -8.09 -1.35
N ALA A 41 1.05 -7.05 -1.04
CA ALA A 41 0.54 -5.72 -0.78
C ALA A 41 -0.11 -5.12 -2.03
N ASP A 42 0.55 -5.22 -3.18
CA ASP A 42 0.01 -4.81 -4.48
C ASP A 42 -1.31 -5.52 -4.76
N LEU A 43 -1.36 -6.85 -4.63
CA LEU A 43 -2.60 -7.59 -4.86
C LEU A 43 -3.74 -7.16 -3.93
N ALA A 44 -3.43 -6.81 -2.68
CA ALA A 44 -4.43 -6.29 -1.75
C ALA A 44 -4.98 -4.93 -2.19
N GLU A 45 -4.12 -4.04 -2.71
CA GLU A 45 -4.51 -2.75 -3.27
C GLU A 45 -5.45 -2.91 -4.47
N TRP A 46 -5.11 -3.83 -5.38
CA TRP A 46 -5.91 -4.15 -6.56
C TRP A 46 -7.28 -4.74 -6.19
N ARG A 47 -7.34 -5.65 -5.22
CA ARG A 47 -8.62 -6.17 -4.70
C ARG A 47 -9.46 -5.08 -4.06
N ALA A 48 -8.84 -4.17 -3.31
CA ALA A 48 -9.51 -2.98 -2.76
C ALA A 48 -9.95 -1.96 -3.83
N ALA A 49 -9.47 -2.10 -5.07
CA ALA A 49 -9.92 -1.36 -6.24
C ALA A 49 -10.99 -2.13 -7.05
N GLY A 50 -11.43 -3.30 -6.59
CA GLY A 50 -12.47 -4.10 -7.23
C GLY A 50 -11.95 -5.16 -8.20
N TYR A 51 -10.65 -5.46 -8.22
CA TYR A 51 -10.12 -6.57 -9.02
C TYR A 51 -10.52 -7.92 -8.39
N ASP A 52 -11.22 -8.75 -9.16
CA ASP A 52 -11.44 -10.16 -8.84
C ASP A 52 -10.74 -11.05 -9.87
N PRO A 53 -9.71 -11.83 -9.49
CA PRO A 53 -9.00 -12.72 -10.41
C PRO A 53 -9.84 -13.92 -10.86
N LEU A 54 -10.97 -14.21 -10.21
CA LEU A 54 -11.89 -15.31 -10.60
C LEU A 54 -13.02 -14.84 -11.52
N ASP A 55 -13.14 -13.53 -11.72
CA ASP A 55 -14.08 -12.96 -12.67
C ASP A 55 -13.45 -12.95 -14.07
N TRP A 56 -13.55 -14.10 -14.73
CA TRP A 56 -13.10 -14.30 -16.10
C TRP A 56 -14.14 -13.83 -17.13
N ILE A 57 -15.37 -13.52 -16.70
CA ILE A 57 -16.46 -13.06 -17.57
C ILE A 57 -16.20 -11.63 -18.00
N ASP A 58 -15.85 -10.76 -17.06
CA ASP A 58 -15.57 -9.34 -17.32
C ASP A 58 -14.07 -9.06 -17.47
N TYR A 59 -13.28 -10.07 -17.85
CA TYR A 59 -11.87 -9.89 -18.18
C TYR A 59 -11.70 -9.51 -19.66
N PRO A 60 -10.92 -8.46 -20.00
CA PRO A 60 -9.97 -7.74 -19.13
C PRO A 60 -10.50 -6.47 -18.45
N GLU A 61 -11.77 -6.11 -18.61
CA GLU A 61 -12.35 -4.84 -18.17
C GLU A 61 -12.23 -4.64 -16.65
N ASN A 62 -12.42 -5.70 -15.86
CA ASN A 62 -12.27 -5.67 -14.40
C ASN A 62 -10.84 -5.28 -13.96
N ALA A 63 -9.83 -5.85 -14.62
CA ALA A 63 -8.42 -5.59 -14.36
C ALA A 63 -8.04 -4.16 -14.80
N GLN A 64 -8.49 -3.72 -15.97
CA GLN A 64 -8.22 -2.36 -16.47
C GLN A 64 -8.82 -1.29 -15.55
N ARG A 65 -10.07 -1.46 -15.13
CA ARG A 65 -10.75 -0.55 -14.21
C ARG A 65 -10.04 -0.47 -12.85
N ALA A 66 -9.72 -1.62 -12.26
CA ALA A 66 -8.98 -1.65 -10.99
C ALA A 66 -7.59 -1.01 -11.13
N GLY A 67 -6.88 -1.29 -12.24
CA GLY A 67 -5.58 -0.70 -12.55
C GLY A 67 -5.62 0.83 -12.65
N ALA A 68 -6.65 1.39 -13.29
CA ALA A 68 -6.82 2.84 -13.36
C ALA A 68 -7.01 3.48 -11.97
N ILE A 69 -7.78 2.83 -11.09
CA ILE A 69 -7.99 3.29 -9.71
C ILE A 69 -6.68 3.20 -8.90
N VAL A 70 -5.94 2.10 -9.01
CA VAL A 70 -4.64 1.92 -8.34
C VAL A 70 -3.64 2.97 -8.80
N ALA A 71 -3.52 3.21 -10.11
CA ALA A 71 -2.64 4.24 -10.65
C ALA A 71 -2.98 5.63 -10.10
N ALA A 72 -4.28 5.97 -10.04
CA ALA A 72 -4.73 7.25 -9.48
C ALA A 72 -4.38 7.38 -7.98
N ARG A 73 -4.58 6.32 -7.18
CA ARG A 73 -4.21 6.30 -5.76
C ARG A 73 -2.71 6.51 -5.57
N ARG A 74 -1.87 5.76 -6.30
CA ARG A 74 -0.41 5.88 -6.24
C ARG A 74 0.08 7.27 -6.64
N ALA A 75 -0.51 7.86 -7.68
CA ALA A 75 -0.21 9.23 -8.09
C ALA A 75 -0.54 10.25 -6.99
N ALA A 76 -1.69 10.11 -6.31
CA ALA A 76 -2.06 10.96 -5.19
C ALA A 76 -1.10 10.82 -3.99
N HIS A 77 -0.67 9.60 -3.67
CA HIS A 77 0.31 9.36 -2.62
C HIS A 77 1.70 9.92 -2.96
N GLY A 78 2.15 9.80 -4.22
CA GLY A 78 3.40 10.39 -4.69
C GLY A 78 3.40 11.93 -4.65
N ALA A 79 2.27 12.56 -4.99
CA ALA A 79 2.10 14.01 -4.90
C ALA A 79 2.06 14.52 -3.43
N GLY A 80 1.49 13.73 -2.51
CA GLY A 80 1.49 14.01 -1.07
C GLY A 80 2.87 13.93 -0.42
N GLY A 81 3.77 13.06 -0.94
CA GLY A 81 5.16 12.98 -0.47
C GLY A 81 6.04 14.14 -0.94
N MET A 82 5.77 14.70 -2.12
CA MET A 82 6.52 15.85 -2.68
C MET A 82 6.11 17.19 -2.04
N SER A 83 5.07 17.22 -1.21
CA SER A 83 4.54 18.42 -0.55
C SER A 83 4.87 18.49 0.95
N GLN A 84 5.74 17.63 1.49
CA GLN A 84 6.37 17.89 2.79
C GLN A 84 7.49 18.93 2.62
N PRO A 85 7.32 20.17 3.12
CA PRO A 85 8.41 21.13 3.14
C PRO A 85 9.50 20.60 4.08
N MET A 86 10.73 20.70 3.59
CA MET A 86 11.97 20.59 4.37
C MET A 86 11.86 21.51 5.60
N GLN A 87 11.66 20.92 6.78
CA GLN A 87 11.89 21.56 8.08
C GLN A 87 13.18 20.97 8.65
#